data_AF-A0A7G3ZWT0-F1
#
_entry.id   AF-A0A7G3ZWT0-F1
#
_cell.length_a   1.000
_cell.length_b   1.000
_cell.length_c   1.000
_cell.angle_alpha   90.00
_cell.angle_beta   90.00
_cell.angle_gamma   90.00
#
_symmetry.space_group_name_H-M   'P 1'
#
loop_
_entity.id
_entity.type
_entity.pdbx_description
1 polymer ?
#
loop_
_entity_poly.entity_id
_entity_poly.type
_entity_poly.pdbx_seq_one_letter_code
_entity_poly.pdbx_strand_id
1 'polypeptide(L)'
;MCDKNPFESLFIKPRVNLNLIPRLKKILLEYPDNQIVKEEYIEALLDYASELMDMQNYKEAENYLKIADQYTDRRHHLKFLISDLLLQIKENDL
;
A
#
# COMPACT_ATOMS: atom_id res chain seq x y z
N MET A 1 33.75 14.76 -1.04
CA MET A 1 32.94 13.80 -1.80
C MET A 1 32.15 13.03 -0.76
N CYS A 2 30.81 13.14 -0.76
CA CYS A 2 29.99 12.36 0.18
C CYS A 2 29.95 10.91 -0.31
N ASP A 3 30.43 9.99 0.51
CA ASP A 3 30.32 8.57 0.27
C ASP A 3 28.83 8.19 0.26
N LYS A 4 28.33 7.75 -0.90
CA LYS A 4 26.99 7.16 -1.00
C LYS A 4 26.98 5.88 -0.20
N ASN A 5 25.98 5.72 0.67
CA ASN A 5 25.87 4.57 1.55
C ASN A 5 25.73 3.29 0.70
N PRO A 6 26.63 2.31 0.80
CA PRO A 6 26.63 1.12 -0.06
C PRO A 6 25.36 0.26 0.08
N PHE A 7 24.56 0.52 1.11
CA PHE A 7 23.29 -0.16 1.34
C PHE A 7 22.08 0.55 0.71
N GLU A 8 22.20 1.79 0.19
CA GLU A 8 21.09 2.49 -0.50
C GLU A 8 20.51 1.65 -1.64
N SER A 9 21.37 0.89 -2.34
CA SER A 9 20.99 0.00 -3.43
C SER A 9 20.19 -1.23 -2.99
N LEU A 10 20.30 -1.66 -1.73
CA LEU A 10 19.62 -2.85 -1.20
C LEU A 10 18.21 -2.54 -0.68
N PHE A 11 17.92 -1.26 -0.44
CA PHE A 11 16.60 -0.77 -0.06
C PHE A 11 15.81 -0.19 -1.23
N ILE A 12 16.33 -0.31 -2.46
CA ILE A 12 15.54 -0.03 -3.67
C ILE A 12 14.48 -1.14 -3.76
N LYS A 13 13.36 -0.94 -3.08
CA LYS A 13 12.15 -1.75 -3.29
C LYS A 13 11.89 -1.77 -4.80
N PRO A 14 11.61 -2.94 -5.40
CA PRO A 14 11.18 -2.98 -6.78
C PRO A 14 9.97 -2.07 -6.89
N ARG A 15 10.04 -1.05 -7.76
CA ARG A 15 8.94 -0.12 -8.03
C ARG A 15 7.65 -0.92 -8.15
N VAL A 16 6.66 -0.60 -7.32
CA VAL A 16 5.38 -1.28 -7.31
C VAL A 16 4.84 -1.31 -8.74
N ASN A 17 4.42 -2.49 -9.19
CA ASN A 17 3.84 -2.63 -10.51
C ASN A 17 2.44 -2.01 -10.50
N LEU A 18 2.32 -0.75 -10.86
CA LEU A 18 1.06 0.00 -10.88
C LEU A 18 -0.03 -0.66 -11.74
N ASN A 19 0.36 -1.48 -12.73
CA ASN A 19 -0.59 -2.22 -13.56
C ASN A 19 -1.21 -3.42 -12.84
N LEU A 20 -0.67 -3.82 -11.67
CA LEU A 20 -1.14 -4.95 -10.89
C LEU A 20 -2.46 -4.62 -10.16
N ILE A 21 -2.56 -3.45 -9.53
CA ILE A 21 -3.76 -3.01 -8.79
C ILE A 21 -5.04 -3.07 -9.65
N PRO A 22 -5.12 -2.45 -10.84
CA PRO A 22 -6.34 -2.51 -11.66
C PRO A 22 -6.63 -3.92 -12.17
N ARG A 23 -5.60 -4.76 -12.39
CA ARG A 23 -5.77 -6.16 -12.78
C ARG A 23 -6.35 -7.00 -11.64
N LEU A 24 -5.79 -6.89 -10.44
CA LEU A 24 -6.26 -7.57 -9.24
C LEU A 24 -7.69 -7.13 -8.90
N LYS A 25 -8.00 -5.83 -9.01
CA LYS A 25 -9.36 -5.31 -8.84
C LYS A 25 -10.35 -5.99 -9.80
N LYS A 26 -9.98 -6.16 -11.07
CA LYS A 26 -10.83 -6.83 -12.06
C LYS A 26 -11.07 -8.29 -11.68
N ILE A 27 -10.00 -9.01 -11.31
CA ILE A 27 -10.11 -10.42 -10.90
C ILE A 27 -10.96 -10.55 -9.63
N LEU A 28 -10.82 -9.63 -8.66
CA LEU A 28 -11.62 -9.62 -7.44
C LEU A 28 -13.11 -9.37 -7.71
N LEU A 29 -13.44 -8.55 -8.72
CA LEU A 29 -14.84 -8.38 -9.14
C LEU A 29 -15.42 -9.64 -9.80
N GLU A 30 -14.60 -10.40 -10.52
CA GLU A 30 -14.99 -11.67 -11.13
C GLU A 30 -15.06 -12.81 -10.09
N TYR A 31 -14.23 -12.76 -9.04
CA TYR A 31 -14.10 -13.79 -8.01
C TYR A 31 -14.04 -13.17 -6.59
N PRO A 32 -15.16 -12.61 -6.07
CA PRO A 32 -15.16 -11.84 -4.82
C PRO A 32 -14.84 -12.66 -3.57
N ASP A 33 -15.11 -13.97 -3.59
CA ASP A 33 -14.85 -14.88 -2.47
C ASP A 33 -13.42 -15.43 -2.46
N ASN A 34 -12.62 -15.12 -3.48
CA ASN A 34 -11.24 -15.60 -3.56
C ASN A 34 -10.34 -14.83 -2.60
N GLN A 35 -10.10 -15.43 -1.43
CA GLN A 35 -9.28 -14.84 -0.37
C GLN A 35 -7.84 -14.55 -0.82
N ILE A 36 -7.27 -15.35 -1.72
CA ILE A 36 -5.89 -15.13 -2.21
C ILE A 36 -5.83 -13.84 -3.03
N VAL A 37 -6.75 -13.66 -3.98
CA VAL A 37 -6.82 -12.44 -4.80
C VAL A 37 -7.11 -11.22 -3.94
N LYS A 38 -7.95 -11.38 -2.92
CA LYS A 38 -8.26 -10.32 -1.96
C LYS A 38 -7.02 -9.90 -1.17
N GLU A 39 -6.24 -10.86 -0.67
CA GLU A 39 -5.00 -10.61 0.07
C GLU A 39 -3.97 -9.90 -0.82
N GLU A 40 -3.70 -10.45 -2.02
CA GLU A 40 -2.78 -9.84 -3.00
C GLU A 40 -3.21 -8.41 -3.37
N TYR A 41 -4.52 -8.15 -3.45
CA TYR A 41 -5.03 -6.81 -3.73
C TYR A 41 -4.77 -5.85 -2.58
N ILE A 42 -4.99 -6.28 -1.33
CA ILE A 42 -4.71 -5.46 -0.14
C ILE A 42 -3.21 -5.15 -0.03
N GLU A 43 -2.35 -6.15 -0.21
CA GLU A 43 -0.90 -5.98 -0.20
C GLU A 43 -0.44 -5.00 -1.29
N ALA A 44 -0.94 -5.15 -2.52
CA ALA A 44 -0.59 -4.23 -3.62
C ALA A 44 -1.03 -2.78 -3.36
N LEU A 45 -2.19 -2.57 -2.74
CA LEU A 45 -2.66 -1.24 -2.34
C LEU A 45 -1.77 -0.63 -1.25
N LEU A 46 -1.36 -1.44 -0.27
CA LEU A 46 -0.50 -1.01 0.84
C LEU A 46 0.90 -0.65 0.38
N ASP A 47 1.49 -1.47 -0.49
CA ASP A 47 2.81 -1.22 -1.05
C ASP A 47 2.81 0.08 -1.87
N TYR A 48 1.78 0.30 -2.70
CA TYR A 48 1.70 1.53 -3.48
C TYR A 48 1.45 2.76 -2.61
N ALA A 49 0.59 2.65 -1.59
CA ALA A 49 0.38 3.73 -0.64
C ALA A 49 1.68 4.12 0.08
N SER A 50 2.51 3.12 0.43
CA SER A 50 3.81 3.36 1.06
C SER A 50 4.76 4.12 0.13
N GLU A 51 4.82 3.77 -1.16
CA GLU A 51 5.60 4.54 -2.15
C GLU A 51 5.09 5.97 -2.30
N LEU A 52 3.78 6.18 -2.28
CA LEU A 52 3.18 7.50 -2.35
C LEU A 52 3.52 8.34 -1.11
N MET A 53 3.58 7.73 0.07
CA MET A 53 4.05 8.40 1.29
C MET A 53 5.52 8.81 1.19
N ASP A 54 6.39 7.95 0.64
CA ASP A 54 7.81 8.29 0.40
C ASP A 54 7.94 9.46 -0.59
N MET A 55 7.01 9.57 -1.55
CA MET A 55 6.90 10.70 -2.49
C MET A 55 6.19 11.93 -1.90
N GLN A 56 5.81 11.90 -0.62
CA GLN A 56 5.03 12.94 0.07
C GLN A 56 3.66 13.23 -0.58
N ASN A 57 3.15 12.29 -1.38
CA ASN A 57 1.82 12.35 -1.99
C ASN A 57 0.78 11.74 -1.03
N TYR A 58 0.60 12.38 0.13
CA TYR A 58 -0.22 11.86 1.21
C TYR A 58 -1.70 11.72 0.85
N LYS A 59 -2.23 12.65 0.06
CA LYS A 59 -3.63 12.61 -0.39
C LYS A 59 -3.93 11.36 -1.22
N GLU A 60 -3.02 11.02 -2.13
CA GLU A 60 -3.20 9.82 -2.95
C GLU A 60 -2.96 8.56 -2.13
N ALA A 61 -1.93 8.55 -1.27
CA ALA A 61 -1.67 7.44 -0.35
C ALA A 61 -2.89 7.13 0.54
N GLU A 62 -3.53 8.17 1.09
CA GLU A 62 -4.72 8.04 1.94
C GLU A 62 -5.87 7.35 1.20
N ASN A 63 -6.06 7.65 -0.09
CA ASN A 63 -7.10 7.01 -0.90
C ASN A 63 -6.84 5.50 -1.04
N TYR A 64 -5.61 5.10 -1.33
CA TYR A 64 -5.26 3.68 -1.47
C TYR A 64 -5.37 2.94 -0.14
N LEU A 65 -4.94 3.54 0.97
CA LEU A 65 -5.08 2.96 2.31
C LEU A 65 -6.55 2.82 2.72
N LYS A 66 -7.40 3.80 2.42
CA LYS A 66 -8.85 3.70 2.69
C LYS A 66 -9.49 2.57 1.90
N ILE A 67 -9.07 2.34 0.66
CA ILE A 67 -9.55 1.20 -0.13
C ILE A 67 -9.08 -0.09 0.53
N ALA A 68 -7.79 -0.23 0.86
CA ALA A 68 -7.27 -1.41 1.55
C ALA A 68 -8.04 -1.68 2.87
N ASP A 69 -8.32 -0.63 3.63
CA ASP A 69 -9.05 -0.70 4.89
C ASP A 69 -10.45 -1.33 4.74
N GLN A 70 -11.16 -1.01 3.66
CA GLN A 70 -12.49 -1.56 3.35
C GLN A 70 -12.47 -3.08 3.11
N TYR A 71 -11.37 -3.61 2.58
CA TYR A 71 -11.23 -5.05 2.35
C TYR A 71 -10.68 -5.80 3.56
N THR A 72 -10.00 -5.11 4.48
CA THR A 72 -9.54 -5.68 5.74
C THR A 72 -10.62 -5.68 6.83
N ASP A 73 -10.98 -6.87 7.32
CA ASP A 73 -11.81 -6.99 8.52
C ASP A 73 -10.98 -6.67 9.79
N ARG A 74 -11.64 -6.68 10.96
CA ARG A 74 -10.97 -6.38 12.24
C ARG A 74 -9.87 -7.38 12.64
N ARG A 75 -9.89 -8.59 12.09
CA ARG A 75 -8.93 -9.67 12.41
C ARG A 75 -7.82 -9.78 11.38
N HIS A 76 -7.93 -9.02 10.29
CA HIS A 76 -6.95 -9.00 9.22
C HIS A 76 -5.59 -8.54 9.75
N HIS A 77 -4.54 -9.30 9.45
CA HIS A 77 -3.22 -9.06 9.99
C HIS A 77 -2.63 -7.70 9.57
N LEU A 78 -2.98 -7.21 8.37
CA LEU A 78 -2.60 -5.87 7.89
C LEU A 78 -3.42 -4.70 8.46
N LYS A 79 -4.50 -4.95 9.21
CA LYS A 79 -5.41 -3.88 9.67
C LYS A 79 -4.71 -2.84 10.53
N PHE A 80 -3.83 -3.31 11.42
CA PHE A 80 -3.06 -2.44 12.30
C PHE A 80 -2.13 -1.51 11.51
N LEU A 81 -1.42 -2.07 10.53
CA LEU A 81 -0.48 -1.30 9.70
C LEU A 81 -1.20 -0.25 8.83
N ILE A 82 -2.33 -0.61 8.22
CA ILE A 82 -3.16 0.35 7.47
C ILE A 82 -3.62 1.49 8.38
N SER A 83 -4.05 1.17 9.60
CA SER A 83 -4.51 2.18 10.57
C SER A 83 -3.38 3.11 11.01
N ASP A 84 -2.18 2.56 11.22
CA ASP A 84 -0.99 3.33 11.60
C ASP A 84 -0.56 4.30 10.49
N LEU A 85 -0.49 3.83 9.25
CA LEU A 85 -0.15 4.69 8.10
C LEU A 85 -1.19 5.79 7.87
N LEU A 86 -2.48 5.49 8.04
CA LEU A 86 -3.54 6.50 7.99
C LEU A 86 -3.41 7.55 9.10
N LEU A 87 -2.91 7.17 10.28
CA LEU A 87 -2.65 8.11 11.37
C LEU A 87 -1.44 9.00 11.05
N GLN A 88 -0.35 8.42 10.56
CA GLN A 88 0.85 9.17 10.15
C GLN A 88 0.52 10.22 9.07
N ILE A 89 -0.36 9.89 8.12
CA ILE A 89 -0.82 10.87 7.11
C ILE A 89 -1.55 12.04 7.77
N LYS A 90 -2.48 11.76 8.70
CA LYS A 90 -3.23 12.82 9.41
C LYS A 90 -2.33 13.73 10.24
N GLU A 91 -1.26 13.19 10.82
CA GLU A 91 -0.29 13.96 11.59
C GLU A 91 0.57 14.86 10.70
N ASN A 92 0.84 14.47 9.45
CA ASN A 92 1.62 15.28 8.49
C ASN A 92 0.78 16.32 7.73
N ASP A 93 -0.55 16.20 7.71
CA ASP A 93 -1.47 17.19 7.15
C ASP A 93 -1.81 18.35 8.12
N LEU A 94 -1.32 18.28 9.38
CA LEU A 94 -1.48 19.29 10.45
C LEU A 94 -0.26 20.21 10.58
#